data_AF-A0A101HMR6-F1
#
_entry.id   AF-A0A101HMR6-F1
#
_cell.length_a   1.000
_cell.length_b   1.000
_cell.length_c   1.000
_cell.angle_alpha   90.00
_cell.angle_beta   90.00
_cell.angle_gamma   90.00
#
_symmetry.space_group_name_H-M   'P 1'
#
loop_
_entity.id
_entity.type
_entity.pdbx_description
1 polymer ?
#
loop_
_entity_poly.entity_id
_entity_poly.type
_entity_poly.pdbx_seq_one_letter_code
_entity_poly.pdbx_strand_id
1 'polypeptide(L)'
;FPVVFIVGMEEGLLPHSMSLFDKEQLEEERRLCYVGITRAKEKLFLTYATTRWLYGRSGDCKPSRFLSQLPTDSVIRREHVIFEERGYGSSNRWNNKQSYSKPSPKPSGKKYRLGIEVSEEELDKLLDDELDIEDFLNK
;
A
#
# COMPACT_ATOMS: atom_id res chain seq x y z
N PHE A 1 -6.81 1.94 20.81
CA PHE A 1 -7.80 1.69 19.76
C PHE A 1 -8.03 0.19 19.67
N PRO A 2 -9.26 -0.31 19.42
CA PRO A 2 -9.50 -1.74 19.26
C PRO A 2 -8.63 -2.34 18.14
N VAL A 3 -8.60 -1.65 17.00
CA VAL A 3 -7.80 -2.01 15.83
C VAL A 3 -6.82 -0.88 15.51
N VAL A 4 -5.58 -1.22 15.13
CA VAL A 4 -4.56 -0.26 14.69
C VAL A 4 -3.94 -0.73 13.38
N PHE A 5 -3.71 0.22 12.47
CA PHE A 5 -2.96 0.03 11.24
C PHE A 5 -1.68 0.86 11.32
N ILE A 6 -0.53 0.22 11.18
CA ILE A 6 0.75 0.90 10.93
C ILE A 6 1.09 0.67 9.47
N VAL A 7 0.97 1.73 8.70
CA VAL A 7 1.21 1.74 7.26
C VAL A 7 2.59 2.31 6.96
N GLY A 8 3.17 1.92 5.81
CA GLY A 8 4.47 2.44 5.41
C GLY A 8 5.62 1.89 6.26
N MET A 9 5.54 0.62 6.68
CA MET A 9 6.63 -0.10 7.33
C MET A 9 7.76 -0.38 6.33
N GLU A 10 8.45 0.66 5.89
CA GLU A 10 9.42 0.69 4.81
C GLU A 10 10.74 1.30 5.28
N GLU A 11 11.87 0.80 4.78
CA GLU A 11 13.18 1.43 5.00
C GLU A 11 13.20 2.84 4.40
N GLY A 12 13.60 3.83 5.21
CA GLY A 12 13.61 5.24 4.83
C GLY A 12 12.34 6.00 5.22
N LEU A 13 11.26 5.29 5.58
CA LEU A 13 10.04 5.88 6.13
C LEU A 13 9.89 5.56 7.62
N LEU A 14 9.96 4.27 7.98
CA LEU A 14 9.97 3.81 9.38
C LEU A 14 10.86 2.55 9.49
N PRO A 15 12.15 2.69 9.84
CA PRO A 15 12.81 3.90 10.34
C PRO A 15 13.01 4.98 9.27
N HIS A 16 12.87 6.25 9.67
CA HIS A 16 13.09 7.39 8.79
C HIS A 16 14.51 7.42 8.22
N SER A 17 14.66 7.91 6.98
CA SER A 17 15.95 7.93 6.27
C SER A 17 17.08 8.64 7.02
N MET A 18 16.77 9.69 7.78
CA MET A 18 17.74 10.45 8.58
C MET A 18 18.26 9.68 9.80
N SER A 19 17.50 8.73 10.35
CA SER A 19 17.89 7.98 11.55
C SER A 19 18.66 6.70 11.25
N LEU A 20 18.81 6.32 9.98
CA LEU A 20 19.40 5.02 9.60
C LEU A 20 20.86 4.86 10.01
N PHE A 21 21.61 5.95 10.08
CA PHE A 21 23.06 5.95 10.31
C PHE A 21 23.46 6.33 11.73
N ASP A 22 22.52 6.84 12.53
CA ASP A 22 22.72 7.17 13.93
C ASP A 22 22.03 6.13 14.81
N LYS A 23 22.81 5.45 15.64
CA LYS A 23 22.30 4.39 16.51
C LYS A 23 21.26 4.93 17.50
N GLU A 24 21.46 6.12 18.06
CA GLU A 24 20.53 6.66 19.05
C GLU A 24 19.18 7.01 18.42
N GLN A 25 19.21 7.67 17.26
CA GLN A 25 17.99 7.98 16.50
C GLN A 25 17.27 6.73 16.01
N LEU A 26 18.02 5.71 15.59
CA LEU A 26 17.43 4.43 15.17
C LEU A 26 16.73 3.73 16.33
N GLU A 27 17.31 3.76 17.53
CA GLU A 27 16.66 3.23 18.74
C GLU A 27 15.42 4.04 19.13
N GLU A 28 15.41 5.35 18.88
CA GLU A 28 14.21 6.15 19.08
C GLU A 28 13.09 5.78 18.10
N GLU A 29 13.40 5.59 16.81
CA GLU A 29 12.43 5.06 15.83
C GLU A 29 11.91 3.67 16.22
N ARG A 30 12.76 2.83 16.81
CA ARG A 30 12.34 1.54 17.35
C ARG A 30 11.33 1.72 18.49
N ARG A 31 11.57 2.66 19.40
CA ARG A 31 10.61 3.00 20.47
C ARG A 31 9.31 3.52 19.90
N LEU A 32 9.36 4.38 18.87
CA LEU A 32 8.16 4.86 18.18
C LEU A 32 7.36 3.71 17.57
N CYS A 33 8.03 2.77 16.88
CA CYS A 33 7.39 1.57 16.36
C CYS A 33 6.74 0.73 17.48
N TYR A 34 7.44 0.53 18.60
CA TYR A 34 6.93 -0.21 19.75
C TYR A 34 5.69 0.46 20.38
N VAL A 35 5.72 1.80 20.51
CA VAL A 35 4.55 2.56 20.98
C VAL A 35 3.38 2.36 20.01
N GLY A 36 3.60 2.43 18.70
CA GLY A 36 2.56 2.16 17.70
C GLY A 36 1.94 0.77 17.86
N ILE A 37 2.76 -0.26 18.02
CA ILE A 37 2.33 -1.65 18.21
C ILE A 37 1.45 -1.78 19.47
N THR A 38 1.88 -1.18 20.58
CA THR A 38 1.18 -1.27 21.88
C THR A 38 -0.10 -0.43 21.97
N ARG A 39 -0.43 0.38 20.94
CA ARG A 39 -1.73 1.08 20.87
C ARG A 39 -2.89 0.17 20.47
N ALA A 40 -2.61 -1.00 19.89
CA ALA A 40 -3.58 -1.99 19.49
C ALA A 40 -4.08 -2.78 20.71
N LYS A 41 -5.40 -2.85 20.90
CA LYS A 41 -6.01 -3.66 21.97
C LYS A 41 -6.42 -5.06 21.49
N GLU A 42 -6.91 -5.18 20.26
CA GLU A 42 -7.44 -6.43 19.72
C GLU A 42 -6.72 -6.86 18.44
N LYS A 43 -6.55 -5.97 17.46
CA LYS A 43 -5.93 -6.29 16.16
C LYS A 43 -4.91 -5.24 15.75
N LEU A 44 -3.81 -5.72 15.19
CA LEU A 44 -2.74 -4.91 14.62
C LEU A 44 -2.46 -5.35 13.18
N PHE A 45 -2.46 -4.39 12.26
CA PHE A 45 -2.08 -4.60 10.88
C PHE A 45 -0.84 -3.78 10.56
N LEU A 46 0.17 -4.45 10.01
CA LEU A 46 1.42 -3.83 9.59
C LEU A 46 1.54 -3.99 8.07
N THR A 47 1.70 -2.89 7.35
CA THR A 47 1.73 -2.92 5.88
C THR A 47 2.91 -2.10 5.33
N TYR A 48 3.43 -2.55 4.20
CA TYR A 48 4.47 -1.87 3.43
C TYR A 48 4.10 -1.95 1.94
N ALA A 49 4.44 -0.91 1.17
CA ALA A 49 4.30 -0.92 -0.28
C ALA A 49 5.55 -1.51 -0.94
N THR A 50 5.42 -2.15 -2.10
CA THR A 50 6.57 -2.55 -2.93
C THR A 50 7.12 -1.38 -3.74
N THR A 51 6.26 -0.40 -4.05
CA THR A 51 6.61 0.80 -4.80
C THR A 51 5.78 1.97 -4.24
N ARG A 52 6.42 3.12 -4.02
CA ARG A 52 5.75 4.33 -3.49
C ARG A 52 6.13 5.56 -4.30
N TRP A 53 5.19 6.47 -4.45
CA TRP A 53 5.44 7.83 -4.92
C TRP A 53 5.75 8.73 -3.73
N LEU A 54 6.97 9.29 -3.71
CA LEU A 54 7.41 10.21 -2.68
C LEU A 54 8.14 11.39 -3.34
N TYR A 55 7.77 12.62 -2.98
CA TYR A 55 8.35 13.85 -3.54
C TYR A 55 8.37 13.88 -5.08
N GLY A 56 7.28 13.46 -5.71
CA GLY A 56 7.12 13.47 -7.17
C GLY A 56 7.91 12.39 -7.92
N ARG A 57 8.52 11.42 -7.22
CA ARG A 57 9.24 10.30 -7.81
C ARG A 57 8.70 8.98 -7.30
N SER A 58 8.60 8.00 -8.20
CA SER A 58 8.30 6.62 -7.82
C SER A 58 9.60 5.87 -7.54
N GLY A 59 9.64 5.12 -6.44
CA GLY A 59 10.78 4.29 -6.07
C GLY A 59 10.34 2.94 -5.52
N ASP A 60 11.21 1.94 -5.68
CA ASP A 60 11.04 0.64 -5.05
C ASP A 60 11.30 0.77 -3.54
N CYS A 61 10.39 0.22 -2.75
CA CYS A 61 10.47 0.27 -1.30
C CYS A 61 10.92 -1.08 -0.74
N LYS A 62 11.81 -1.02 0.25
CA LYS A 62 12.22 -2.21 1.01
C LYS A 62 11.39 -2.29 2.28
N PRO A 63 10.97 -3.50 2.71
CA PRO A 63 10.28 -3.66 3.98
C PRO A 63 11.17 -3.19 5.14
N SER A 64 10.56 -2.57 6.14
CA SER A 64 11.24 -2.10 7.35
C SER A 64 11.95 -3.24 8.07
N ARG A 65 13.17 -2.97 8.53
CA ARG A 65 13.91 -3.89 9.42
C ARG A 65 13.16 -4.24 10.71
N PHE A 66 12.19 -3.44 11.15
CA PHE A 66 11.41 -3.77 12.35
C PHE A 66 10.47 -4.97 12.12
N LEU A 67 10.04 -5.22 10.88
CA LEU A 67 9.19 -6.37 10.55
C LEU A 67 9.91 -7.71 10.74
N SER A 68 11.22 -7.77 10.49
CA SER A 68 11.99 -9.01 10.67
C SER A 68 12.28 -9.33 12.13
N GLN A 69 12.10 -8.38 13.04
CA GLN A 69 12.31 -8.54 14.47
C GLN A 69 11.08 -9.05 15.22
N LEU A 70 9.92 -9.07 14.56
CA LEU A 70 8.70 -9.57 15.18
C LEU A 70 8.74 -11.10 15.32
N PRO A 71 8.20 -11.65 16.43
CA PRO A 71 8.14 -13.09 16.63
C PRO A 71 7.32 -13.75 15.52
N THR A 72 7.90 -14.76 14.87
CA THR A 72 7.26 -15.42 13.71
C THR A 72 5.98 -16.14 14.11
N ASP A 73 5.92 -16.65 15.34
CA ASP A 73 4.79 -17.43 15.86
C ASP A 73 3.52 -16.60 16.10
N SER A 74 3.65 -15.28 16.23
CA SER A 74 2.54 -14.37 16.51
C SER A 74 2.13 -13.52 15.30
N VAL A 75 2.82 -13.65 14.18
CA VAL A 75 2.59 -12.84 12.97
C VAL A 75 2.11 -13.71 11.83
N ILE A 76 0.86 -13.47 11.41
CA ILE A 76 0.34 -14.05 10.19
C ILE A 76 0.85 -13.21 9.01
N ARG A 77 1.87 -13.72 8.30
CA ARG A 77 2.36 -13.09 7.07
C ARG A 77 1.45 -13.47 5.92
N ARG A 78 0.72 -12.49 5.40
CA ARG A 78 -0.04 -12.64 4.16
C ARG A 78 0.81 -12.04 3.04
N GLU A 79 1.46 -12.90 2.27
CA GLU A 79 2.04 -12.47 1.00
C GLU A 79 0.91 -12.27 -0.01
N HIS A 80 0.93 -11.12 -0.69
CA HIS A 80 0.06 -10.76 -1.82
C HIS A 80 -1.41 -11.19 -1.71
N VAL A 81 -2.30 -10.21 -1.48
CA VAL A 81 -3.72 -10.39 -1.84
C VAL A 81 -3.79 -10.45 -3.38
N ILE A 82 -3.75 -11.65 -3.94
CA ILE A 82 -4.08 -11.87 -5.35
C ILE A 82 -5.58 -11.63 -5.46
N PHE A 83 -5.97 -10.44 -5.93
CA PHE A 83 -7.31 -10.24 -6.41
C PHE A 83 -7.46 -11.06 -7.70
N GLU A 84 -8.15 -12.20 -7.62
CA GLU A 84 -8.60 -12.94 -8.79
C GLU A 84 -9.53 -12.03 -9.60
N GLU A 85 -9.09 -11.64 -10.79
CA GLU A 85 -9.94 -10.92 -11.74
C GLU A 85 -11.10 -11.83 -12.15
N ARG A 86 -12.28 -11.62 -11.56
CA ARG A 86 -13.53 -12.05 -12.16
C ARG A 86 -13.71 -11.25 -13.44
N GLY A 87 -13.31 -11.84 -14.57
CA GLY A 87 -13.38 -11.23 -15.89
C GLY A 87 -14.80 -10.81 -16.24
N TYR A 88 -15.04 -9.49 -16.34
CA TYR A 88 -16.21 -8.96 -17.00
C TYR A 88 -15.93 -8.93 -18.51
N GLY A 89 -16.76 -9.64 -19.27
CA GLY A 89 -16.59 -9.87 -20.71
C GLY A 89 -16.47 -8.57 -21.51
N SER A 90 -15.42 -8.50 -22.32
CA SER A 90 -15.21 -7.49 -23.34
C SER A 90 -16.28 -7.62 -24.43
N SER A 91 -17.21 -6.66 -24.53
CA SER A 91 -18.05 -6.52 -25.72
C SER A 91 -17.34 -5.65 -26.76
N ASN A 92 -16.85 -6.31 -27.80
CA ASN A 92 -16.37 -5.71 -29.05
C ASN A 92 -17.32 -4.62 -29.58
N ARG A 93 -16.79 -3.41 -29.82
CA ARG A 93 -17.26 -2.54 -30.90
C ARG A 93 -16.09 -1.78 -31.50
N TRP A 94 -15.52 -2.35 -32.56
CA TRP A 94 -14.52 -1.73 -33.41
C TRP A 94 -15.22 -0.76 -34.38
N ASN A 95 -14.77 0.49 -34.41
CA ASN A 95 -14.81 1.29 -35.63
C ASN A 95 -13.70 2.35 -35.58
N ASN A 96 -12.57 2.08 -36.24
CA ASN A 96 -12.06 2.92 -37.34
C ASN A 96 -10.71 2.38 -37.83
N LYS A 97 -10.51 2.45 -39.15
CA LYS A 97 -9.35 1.99 -39.90
C LYS A 97 -8.18 2.94 -39.71
N GLN A 98 -6.99 2.44 -39.38
CA GLN A 98 -5.76 2.88 -40.05
C GLN A 98 -4.63 1.86 -39.88
N SER A 99 -4.11 1.40 -41.01
CA SER A 99 -3.02 0.43 -41.14
C SER A 99 -1.69 1.06 -40.72
N TYR A 100 -1.15 0.63 -39.57
CA TYR A 100 0.26 0.76 -39.24
C TYR A 100 0.72 -0.55 -38.58
N SER A 101 1.57 -1.32 -39.26
CA SER A 101 2.25 -2.48 -38.68
C SER A 101 3.29 -2.01 -37.66
N LYS A 102 2.89 -1.88 -36.39
CA LYS A 102 3.81 -1.65 -35.28
C LYS A 102 4.25 -3.00 -34.69
N PRO A 103 5.54 -3.21 -34.41
CA PRO A 103 6.00 -4.43 -33.75
C PRO A 103 5.37 -4.56 -32.36
N SER A 104 4.88 -5.75 -32.03
CA SER A 104 4.18 -6.05 -30.77
C SER A 104 5.11 -5.86 -29.56
N PRO A 105 4.80 -4.95 -28.62
CA PRO A 105 5.51 -4.91 -27.35
C PRO A 105 5.17 -6.19 -26.57
N LYS A 106 6.19 -6.99 -26.22
CA LYS A 106 6.03 -8.12 -25.30
C LYS A 106 5.52 -7.56 -23.97
N PRO A 107 4.44 -8.10 -23.37
CA PRO A 107 3.91 -7.57 -22.12
C PRO A 107 4.93 -7.80 -21.01
N SER A 108 5.71 -6.77 -20.66
CA SER A 108 6.49 -6.74 -19.44
C SER A 108 5.50 -6.68 -18.28
N GLY A 109 5.34 -7.79 -17.56
CA GLY A 109 4.38 -7.98 -16.48
C GLY A 109 4.64 -7.15 -15.22
N LYS A 110 4.85 -5.83 -15.35
CA LYS A 110 4.72 -4.93 -14.20
C LYS A 110 3.25 -4.60 -14.02
N LYS A 111 2.56 -5.49 -13.29
CA LYS A 111 1.18 -5.27 -12.80
C LYS A 111 1.22 -4.23 -11.69
N TYR A 112 1.11 -2.95 -12.03
CA TYR A 112 0.67 -1.94 -11.08
C TYR A 112 -0.85 -2.10 -10.92
N ARG A 113 -1.37 -2.21 -9.69
CA ARG A 113 -2.82 -2.22 -9.44
C ARG A 113 -3.21 -1.03 -8.57
N LEU A 114 -4.06 -0.20 -9.17
CA LEU A 114 -5.08 0.69 -8.62
C LEU A 114 -4.60 1.79 -7.66
N GLY A 115 -4.40 2.99 -8.20
CA GLY A 115 -4.77 4.18 -7.45
C GLY A 115 -6.29 4.22 -7.38
N ILE A 116 -6.84 4.28 -6.17
CA ILE A 116 -8.24 4.69 -6.00
C ILE A 116 -8.22 6.19 -6.32
N GLU A 117 -8.79 6.57 -7.45
CA GLU A 117 -9.04 7.97 -7.76
C GLU A 117 -10.28 8.37 -6.97
N VAL A 118 -10.06 9.03 -5.83
CA VAL A 118 -11.13 9.57 -4.99
C VAL A 118 -11.28 11.02 -5.40
N SER A 119 -12.47 11.42 -5.84
CA SER A 119 -12.71 12.85 -6.09
C SER A 119 -12.69 13.61 -4.76
N GLU A 120 -12.36 14.90 -4.78
CA GLU A 120 -12.33 15.71 -3.54
C GLU A 120 -13.69 15.66 -2.82
N GLU A 121 -14.79 15.62 -3.57
CA GLU A 121 -16.15 15.56 -3.01
C GLU A 121 -16.48 14.21 -2.35
N GLU A 122 -15.87 13.11 -2.79
CA GLU A 122 -16.04 11.80 -2.17
C GLU A 122 -15.17 11.66 -0.93
N LEU A 123 -13.98 12.27 -0.94
CA LEU A 123 -13.08 12.30 0.20
C LEU A 123 -13.70 13.12 1.35
N ASP A 124 -14.28 14.28 1.06
CA ASP A 124 -14.92 15.13 2.07
C ASP A 124 -16.10 14.42 2.73
N LYS A 125 -16.96 13.76 1.96
CA LYS A 125 -18.11 13.00 2.50
C LYS A 125 -17.68 11.80 3.34
N LEU A 126 -16.57 11.16 2.98
CA LEU A 126 -16.01 10.06 3.76
C LEU A 126 -15.43 10.55 5.10
N LEU A 127 -14.85 11.75 5.12
CA LEU A 127 -14.26 12.35 6.33
C LEU A 127 -15.31 12.94 7.28
N ASP A 128 -16.45 13.39 6.75
CA ASP A 128 -17.57 13.93 7.52
C ASP A 128 -18.55 12.83 8.01
N ASP A 129 -18.18 11.55 7.90
CA ASP A 129 -18.99 10.37 8.24
C ASP A 129 -20.34 10.29 7.49
N GLU A 130 -20.50 11.05 6.40
CA GLU A 130 -21.71 11.03 5.55
C GLU A 130 -21.73 9.83 4.60
N LEU A 131 -20.58 9.23 4.34
CA LEU A 131 -20.40 8.11 3.41
C LEU A 131 -19.75 6.95 4.16
N ASP A 132 -20.43 5.80 4.21
CA ASP A 132 -19.91 4.62 4.89
C ASP A 132 -18.71 4.05 4.12
N ILE A 133 -17.66 3.67 4.83
CA ILE A 133 -16.42 3.11 4.27
C ILE A 133 -16.72 1.83 3.49
N GLU A 134 -17.66 1.01 3.98
CA GLU A 134 -18.06 -0.22 3.27
C GLU A 134 -18.82 0.11 1.97
N ASP A 135 -19.68 1.13 1.97
CA ASP A 135 -20.37 1.57 0.76
C ASP A 135 -19.41 2.25 -0.24
N PHE A 136 -18.39 2.96 0.26
CA PHE A 136 -17.34 3.59 -0.55
C PHE A 136 -16.48 2.55 -1.28
N LEU A 137 -16.03 1.53 -0.56
CA LEU A 137 -15.11 0.51 -1.08
C LEU A 137 -15.78 -0.50 -2.02
N ASN A 138 -17.12 -0.60 -1.97
CA ASN A 138 -17.90 -1.54 -2.77
C ASN A 138 -18.62 -0.90 -3.98
N LYS A 139 -18.46 0.40 -4.21
CA LYS A 139 -18.85 1.08 -5.45
C LYS A 139 -17.85 0.82 -6.57
#